data_AF-A0A496PR50-F1
#
_entry.id   AF-A0A496PR50-F1
#
_cell.length_a   1.000
_cell.length_b   1.000
_cell.length_c   1.000
_cell.angle_alpha   90.00
_cell.angle_beta   90.00
_cell.angle_gamma   90.00
#
_symmetry.space_group_name_H-M   'P 1'
#
loop_
_entity.id
_entity.type
_entity.pdbx_description
1 polymer ?
#
loop_
_entity_poly.entity_id
_entity_poly.type
_entity_poly.pdbx_seq_one_letter_code
_entity_poly.pdbx_strand_id
1 'polypeptide(L)' 'MTRKDAKLKIFEYIEMFYNRNRRHLSLGYKSPAQFEMMTKHT' A
#
# COMPACT_ATOMS: atom_id res chain seq x y z
N MET A 1 2.29 17.47 -19.06
CA MET A 1 2.63 16.85 -17.76
C MET A 1 3.98 17.40 -17.33
N THR A 2 4.09 18.07 -16.18
CA THR A 2 5.38 18.55 -15.67
C THR A 2 6.10 17.46 -14.86
N ARG A 3 7.40 17.62 -14.62
CA ARG A 3 8.17 16.71 -13.74
C ARG A 3 7.58 16.67 -12.32
N LYS A 4 6.99 17.78 -11.84
CA LYS A 4 6.33 17.86 -10.53
C LYS A 4 5.07 17.01 -10.51
N ASP A 5 4.23 17.12 -11.54
CA ASP A 5 3.00 16.33 -11.65
C ASP A 5 3.29 14.84 -11.73
N ALA A 6 4.33 14.46 -12.49
CA ALA A 6 4.75 13.07 -12.59
C ALA A 6 5.15 12.48 -11.22
N LYS A 7 5.92 13.22 -10.43
CA LYS A 7 6.30 12.80 -9.07
C LYS A 7 5.09 12.64 -8.17
N LEU A 8 4.12 13.56 -8.24
CA LEU A 8 2.89 13.47 -7.47
C LEU A 8 2.09 12.22 -7.84
N LYS A 9 1.94 11.94 -9.14
CA LYS A 9 1.21 10.75 -9.62
C LYS A 9 1.87 9.45 -9.15
N ILE A 10 3.19 9.39 -9.15
CA ILE A 10 3.94 8.24 -8.62
C ILE A 10 3.71 8.09 -7.12
N PHE A 11 3.77 9.19 -6.36
CA PHE A 11 3.51 9.18 -4.92
C PHE A 11 2.10 8.69 -4.59
N GLU A 12 1.08 9.23 -5.28
CA GLU A 12 -0.32 8.80 -5.15
C GLU A 12 -0.48 7.29 -5.43
N TYR A 13 0.17 6.78 -6.48
CA TYR A 13 0.16 5.35 -6.80
C TYR A 13 0.81 4.51 -5.70
N ILE A 14 1.98 4.92 -5.21
CA ILE A 14 2.72 4.19 -4.18
C ILE A 14 1.90 4.10 -2.90
N GLU A 15 1.35 5.21 -2.43
CA GLU A 15 0.64 5.28 -1.15
C GLU A 15 -0.75 4.63 -1.20
N MET A 16 -1.58 5.00 -2.19
CA MET A 16 -2.97 4.56 -2.20
C MET A 16 -3.14 3.12 -2.71
N PHE A 17 -2.26 2.66 -3.61
CA PHE A 17 -2.42 1.38 -4.29
C PHE A 17 -1.30 0.40 -3.97
N TYR A 18 -0.03 0.76 -4.20
CA TYR A 18 1.06 -0.20 -4.07
C TYR A 18 1.25 -0.66 -2.62
N ASN A 19 1.46 0.27 -1.69
CA ASN A 19 1.72 -0.04 -0.27
C ASN A 19 0.53 -0.76 0.38
N ARG A 20 -0.70 -0.39 0.02
CA ARG A 20 -1.93 -1.05 0.52
C ARG A 20 -2.04 -2.53 0.11
N ASN A 21 -1.56 -2.88 -1.09
CA ASN A 21 -1.71 -4.21 -1.68
C ASN A 21 -0.44 -5.07 -1.58
N ARG A 22 0.73 -4.46 -1.33
CA ARG A 22 2.02 -5.15 -1.24
C ARG A 22 1.99 -6.16 -0.11
N ARG A 23 2.39 -7.40 -0.39
CA ARG A 23 2.56 -8.44 0.62
C ARG A 23 3.89 -8.25 1.34
N HIS A 24 3.88 -8.37 2.66
CA HIS A 24 5.06 -8.29 3.49
C HIS A 24 5.34 -9.65 4.12
N LEU A 25 6.60 -10.11 4.04
CA LEU A 25 7.05 -11.35 4.68
C LEU A 25 6.77 -11.32 6.19
N SER A 26 7.04 -10.18 6.84
CA SER A 26 6.79 -9.96 8.27
C SER A 26 5.31 -10.07 8.67
N LEU A 27 4.37 -9.88 7.73
CA LEU A 27 2.93 -10.05 7.96
C LEU A 27 2.45 -11.47 7.57
N GLY A 28 3.38 -12.40 7.37
CA GLY A 28 3.07 -13.76 6.91
C GLY A 28 2.50 -13.75 5.48
N TYR A 29 3.17 -13.00 4.59
CA TYR A 29 2.79 -12.82 3.18
C TYR A 29 1.40 -12.20 2.96
N LYS A 30 0.96 -11.36 3.89
CA LYS A 30 -0.30 -10.59 3.77
C LYS A 30 0.00 -9.14 3.46
N SER A 31 -0.97 -8.46 2.82
CA SER A 31 -0.92 -7.02 2.69
C SER A 31 -1.32 -6.32 3.99
N PRO A 32 -0.97 -5.04 4.20
CA PRO A 32 -1.40 -4.29 5.37
C PRO A 32 -2.92 -4.28 5.53
N ALA A 33 -3.66 -4.11 4.43
CA ALA A 33 -5.13 -4.14 4.47
C ALA A 33 -5.68 -5.51 4.92
N GLN A 34 -5.09 -6.61 4.46
CA GLN A 34 -5.48 -7.96 4.88
C GLN A 34 -5.14 -8.22 6.35
N PHE A 35 -3.95 -7.77 6.76
CA PHE A 35 -3.50 -7.91 8.15
C PHE A 35 -4.41 -7.14 9.10
N GLU A 36 -4.75 -5.89 8.77
CA GLU A 36 -5.68 -5.07 9.56
C GLU A 36 -7.05 -5.72 9.72
N MET A 37 -7.61 -6.28 8.64
CA MET A 37 -8.89 -7.01 8.71
C MET A 37 -8.82 -8.15 9.71
N MET A 38 -7.76 -8.97 9.67
CA MET A 38 -7.60 -10.08 10.61
C MET A 38 -7.47 -9.61 12.06
N THR A 39 -6.69 -8.54 12.31
CA THR A 39 -6.49 -8.01 13.67
C THR A 39 -7.72 -7.32 14.25
N LYS A 40 -8.59 -6.75 13.41
CA LYS A 40 -9.81 -6.04 13.86
C LYS A 40 -10.98 -6.99 14.18
N HIS A 41 -10.86 -8.27 13.83
CA HIS A 41 -11.90 -9.29 14.05
C HIS A 41 -11.61 -10.24 15.22
N THR A 42 -10.54 -9.99 15.99
CA THR A 42 -10.23 -10.68 17.26
C THR A 42 -10.47 -9.72 18.41
#